data_AF-A0A4R4NMX3-F1
#
_entry.id   AF-A0A4R4NMX3-F1
#
_cell.length_a   1.000
_cell.length_b   1.000
_cell.length_c   1.000
_cell.angle_alpha   90.00
_cell.angle_beta   90.00
_cell.angle_gamma   90.00
#
_symmetry.space_group_name_H-M   'P 1'
#
loop_
_entity.id
_entity.type
_entity.pdbx_description
1 polymer ?
#
loop_
_entity_poly.entity_id
_entity_poly.type
_entity_poly.pdbx_seq_one_letter_code
_entity_poly.pdbx_strand_id
1 'polypeptide(L)'
;MNLRVGDLVEVRSEAEILATLDERGELESLPFMPEMARFCGRRMTVHKVAHKLCDTISRSGMRRMERAVHLTGARCDGEAHGGCQTACSLYWKEAWLRRVDPDEPQAAPEPEPALLPLLLARTRKDADHYSCQATELLRAAPTCLPFRDLGQYVTDVRSGNAGVGSVVRTFLVGLFNRFQEFSKKVLPRRLWFRRGLRWGFVEG
;
A
#
# COMPACT_ATOMS: atom_id res chain seq x y z
N MET A 1 -6.08 -13.00 7.07
CA MET A 1 -4.85 -13.44 7.74
C MET A 1 -4.36 -12.30 8.63
N ASN A 2 -3.32 -12.48 9.45
CA ASN A 2 -2.72 -11.39 10.22
C ASN A 2 -1.24 -11.35 9.84
N LEU A 3 -0.95 -10.97 8.59
CA LEU A 3 0.42 -10.95 8.09
C LEU A 3 1.25 -9.87 8.80
N ARG A 4 2.55 -10.15 8.93
CA ARG A 4 3.56 -9.28 9.53
C ARG A 4 4.77 -9.19 8.60
N VAL A 5 5.55 -8.14 8.79
CA VAL A 5 6.85 -7.98 8.12
C VAL A 5 7.72 -9.20 8.40
N GLY A 6 8.30 -9.76 7.34
CA GLY A 6 9.15 -10.96 7.40
C GLY A 6 8.42 -12.27 7.16
N ASP A 7 7.09 -12.29 7.17
CA ASP A 7 6.34 -13.51 6.86
C ASP A 7 6.62 -14.01 5.44
N LEU A 8 6.82 -15.32 5.31
CA LEU A 8 6.89 -16.01 4.03
C LEU A 8 5.47 -16.35 3.55
N VAL A 9 5.18 -15.98 2.31
CA VAL A 9 3.90 -16.22 1.67
C VAL A 9 4.11 -16.70 0.24
N GLU A 10 3.14 -17.41 -0.28
CA GLU A 10 3.03 -17.76 -1.69
C GLU A 10 1.90 -16.94 -2.30
N VAL A 11 2.14 -16.36 -3.47
CA VAL A 11 1.05 -15.79 -4.26
C VAL A 11 0.23 -16.95 -4.80
N ARG A 12 -1.08 -16.88 -4.62
CA ARG A 12 -2.01 -17.92 -5.08
C ARG A 12 -1.91 -18.16 -6.59
N SER A 13 -2.42 -19.30 -7.04
CA SER A 13 -2.45 -19.64 -8.46
C SER A 13 -3.35 -18.68 -9.25
N GLU A 14 -3.20 -18.65 -10.57
CA GLU A 14 -4.04 -17.81 -11.42
C GLU A 14 -5.54 -18.12 -11.24
N ALA A 15 -5.91 -19.40 -11.13
CA ALA A 15 -7.27 -19.87 -10.85
C ALA A 15 -7.84 -19.29 -9.55
N GLU A 16 -7.06 -19.41 -8.49
CA GLU A 16 -7.44 -18.97 -7.15
C GLU A 16 -7.56 -17.45 -7.11
N ILE A 17 -6.66 -16.72 -7.78
CA ILE A 17 -6.76 -15.27 -7.91
C ILE A 17 -8.03 -14.91 -8.68
N LEU A 18 -8.25 -15.51 -9.85
CA LEU A 18 -9.40 -15.22 -10.71
C LEU A 18 -10.72 -15.41 -9.94
N ALA A 19 -10.81 -16.45 -9.12
CA ALA A 19 -11.98 -16.72 -8.27
C ALA A 19 -12.26 -15.63 -7.21
N THR A 20 -11.30 -14.76 -6.91
CA THR A 20 -11.49 -13.62 -5.99
C THR A 20 -11.89 -12.32 -6.68
N LEU A 21 -11.76 -12.23 -8.00
CA LEU A 21 -11.96 -10.98 -8.73
C LEU A 21 -13.42 -10.78 -9.13
N ASP A 22 -13.85 -9.52 -9.11
CA ASP A 22 -15.12 -9.10 -9.69
C ASP A 22 -15.05 -8.97 -11.22
N GLU A 23 -16.16 -8.58 -11.85
CA GLU A 23 -16.28 -8.41 -13.31
C GLU A 23 -15.29 -7.38 -13.90
N ARG A 24 -14.73 -6.52 -13.04
CA ARG A 24 -13.75 -5.49 -13.40
C ARG A 24 -12.30 -5.95 -13.15
N GLY A 25 -12.09 -7.18 -12.69
CA GLY A 25 -10.76 -7.70 -12.37
C GLY A 25 -10.22 -7.16 -11.04
N GLU A 26 -11.10 -6.77 -10.13
CA GLU A 26 -10.74 -6.14 -8.87
C GLU A 26 -11.19 -6.96 -7.66
N LEU A 27 -10.49 -6.78 -6.54
CA LEU A 27 -10.96 -7.20 -5.22
C LEU A 27 -10.99 -5.97 -4.31
N GLU A 28 -12.15 -5.65 -3.75
CA GLU A 28 -12.34 -4.46 -2.90
C GLU A 28 -11.91 -3.16 -3.61
N SER A 29 -12.27 -3.02 -4.88
CA SER A 29 -11.85 -1.92 -5.77
C SER A 29 -10.34 -1.82 -6.07
N LEU A 30 -9.53 -2.78 -5.63
CA LEU A 30 -8.11 -2.84 -5.97
C LEU A 30 -7.90 -3.78 -7.16
N PRO A 31 -7.42 -3.29 -8.31
CA PRO A 31 -7.19 -4.14 -9.48
C PRO A 31 -6.05 -5.12 -9.25
N PHE A 32 -6.26 -6.36 -9.70
CA PHE A 32 -5.19 -7.31 -9.93
C PHE A 32 -4.68 -7.09 -11.37
N MET A 33 -3.48 -6.56 -11.51
CA MET A 33 -2.99 -6.06 -12.81
C MET A 33 -2.24 -7.15 -13.59
N PRO A 34 -2.12 -7.06 -14.93
CA PRO A 34 -1.32 -8.00 -15.74
C PRO A 34 0.09 -8.23 -15.19
N GLU A 35 0.76 -7.17 -14.72
CA GLU A 35 2.11 -7.22 -14.14
C GLU A 35 2.20 -8.06 -12.85
N MET A 36 1.06 -8.34 -12.21
CA MET A 36 0.99 -9.17 -11.01
C MET A 36 0.97 -10.67 -11.34
N ALA A 37 0.47 -11.06 -12.52
CA ALA A 37 0.29 -12.46 -12.91
C ALA A 37 1.60 -13.26 -12.89
N ARG A 38 2.72 -12.64 -13.28
CA ARG A 38 4.05 -13.27 -13.24
C ARG A 38 4.52 -13.71 -11.85
N PHE A 39 3.85 -13.25 -10.80
CA PHE A 39 4.18 -13.63 -9.42
C PHE A 39 3.32 -14.78 -8.91
N CYS A 40 2.25 -15.18 -9.60
CA CYS A 40 1.42 -16.33 -9.21
C CYS A 40 2.27 -17.58 -9.00
N GLY A 41 1.99 -18.31 -7.91
CA GLY A 41 2.75 -19.49 -7.48
C GLY A 41 4.15 -19.22 -6.93
N ARG A 42 4.62 -17.97 -6.87
CA ARG A 42 5.93 -17.63 -6.33
C ARG A 42 5.85 -17.41 -4.82
N ARG A 43 6.86 -17.93 -4.11
CA ARG A 43 7.09 -17.61 -2.70
C ARG A 43 7.84 -16.29 -2.56
N MET A 44 7.36 -15.44 -1.67
CA MET A 44 7.84 -14.08 -1.47
C MET A 44 7.73 -13.71 0.01
N THR A 45 8.56 -12.75 0.43
CA THR A 45 8.53 -12.25 1.82
C THR A 45 7.75 -10.95 1.90
N VAL A 46 6.90 -10.84 2.92
CA VAL A 46 6.20 -9.59 3.28
C VAL A 46 7.23 -8.53 3.68
N HIS A 47 7.40 -7.51 2.84
CA HIS A 47 8.27 -6.37 3.09
C HIS A 47 7.61 -5.34 4.03
N LYS A 48 6.30 -5.11 3.84
CA LYS A 48 5.53 -4.14 4.64
C LYS A 48 4.07 -4.54 4.73
N VAL A 49 3.43 -4.31 5.87
CA VAL A 49 1.97 -4.36 5.96
C VAL A 49 1.41 -3.02 5.49
N ALA A 50 0.61 -3.04 4.43
CA ALA A 50 0.10 -1.86 3.75
C ALA A 50 -1.26 -1.44 4.33
N HIS A 51 -1.35 -1.30 5.67
CA HIS A 51 -2.61 -0.93 6.35
C HIS A 51 -2.96 0.56 6.21
N LYS A 52 -1.99 1.39 5.82
CA LYS A 52 -2.16 2.81 5.54
C LYS A 52 -1.24 3.28 4.42
N LEU A 53 -1.70 4.29 3.70
CA LEU A 53 -1.01 4.86 2.55
C LEU A 53 -1.16 6.38 2.50
N CYS A 54 -0.24 7.04 1.81
CA CYS A 54 -0.36 8.46 1.51
C CYS A 54 -1.27 8.67 0.31
N ASP A 55 -2.25 9.55 0.45
CA ASP A 55 -3.04 10.03 -0.67
C ASP A 55 -2.21 11.01 -1.51
N THR A 56 -1.63 10.51 -2.59
CA THR A 56 -0.86 11.32 -3.55
C THR A 56 -1.73 11.98 -4.61
N ILE A 57 -3.01 11.61 -4.70
CA ILE A 57 -3.94 12.08 -5.74
C ILE A 57 -4.64 13.35 -5.27
N SER A 58 -5.43 13.26 -4.20
CA SER A 58 -6.18 14.39 -3.66
C SER A 58 -5.43 15.13 -2.54
N ARG A 59 -4.30 14.57 -2.08
CA ARG A 59 -3.48 15.13 -1.01
C ARG A 59 -4.23 15.31 0.31
N SER A 60 -5.25 14.50 0.55
CA SER A 60 -6.09 14.55 1.76
C SER A 60 -5.43 13.97 3.03
N GLY A 61 -4.23 13.40 2.91
CA GLY A 61 -3.45 12.87 4.02
C GLY A 61 -3.27 11.36 3.95
N MET A 62 -3.27 10.69 5.10
CA MET A 62 -3.18 9.23 5.15
C MET A 62 -4.54 8.59 4.93
N ARG A 63 -4.59 7.44 4.27
CA ARG A 63 -5.79 6.63 4.03
C ARG A 63 -5.58 5.21 4.52
N ARG A 64 -6.65 4.56 4.94
CA ARG A 64 -6.68 3.17 5.42
C ARG A 64 -6.86 2.23 4.24
N MET A 65 -6.03 1.20 4.17
CA MET A 65 -6.13 0.12 3.19
C MET A 65 -6.33 -1.19 3.96
N GLU A 66 -7.41 -1.90 3.62
CA GLU A 66 -7.77 -3.13 4.33
C GLU A 66 -6.97 -4.32 3.80
N ARG A 67 -6.43 -5.11 4.74
CA ARG A 67 -5.86 -6.45 4.50
C ARG A 67 -4.92 -6.50 3.30
N ALA A 68 -3.96 -5.58 3.23
CA ALA A 68 -2.99 -5.52 2.16
C ALA A 68 -1.56 -5.50 2.69
N VAL A 69 -0.63 -6.01 1.87
CA VAL A 69 0.81 -5.99 2.11
C VAL A 69 1.57 -5.57 0.86
N HIS A 70 2.83 -5.22 1.04
CA HIS A 70 3.83 -5.12 -0.03
C HIS A 70 4.79 -6.30 0.11
N LEU A 71 5.05 -6.98 -1.01
CA LEU A 71 6.02 -8.08 -1.07
C LEU A 71 7.38 -7.56 -1.54
N THR A 72 8.45 -8.21 -1.09
CA THR A 72 9.83 -7.82 -1.42
C THR A 72 10.06 -7.90 -2.92
N GLY A 73 10.46 -6.77 -3.53
CA GLY A 73 10.76 -6.69 -4.97
C GLY A 73 9.53 -6.73 -5.90
N ALA A 74 8.31 -6.88 -5.38
CA ALA A 74 7.09 -6.91 -6.20
C ALA A 74 6.71 -5.49 -6.67
N ARG A 75 7.18 -5.12 -7.85
CA ARG A 75 6.92 -3.82 -8.48
C ARG A 75 6.26 -3.99 -9.85
N CYS A 76 5.43 -3.00 -10.18
CA CYS A 76 4.88 -2.84 -11.53
C CYS A 76 6.00 -2.42 -12.49
N ASP A 77 6.07 -3.03 -13.67
CA ASP A 77 6.99 -2.62 -14.76
C ASP A 77 6.30 -1.71 -15.79
N GLY A 78 4.98 -1.62 -15.76
CA GLY A 78 4.18 -0.68 -16.54
C GLY A 78 3.98 -1.09 -18.00
N GLU A 79 4.37 -2.31 -18.39
CA GLU A 79 4.27 -2.79 -19.77
C GLU A 79 2.83 -2.76 -20.29
N ALA A 80 1.86 -3.17 -19.46
CA ALA A 80 0.43 -3.11 -19.83
C ALA A 80 -0.18 -1.70 -19.67
N HIS A 81 0.60 -0.73 -19.18
CA HIS A 81 0.17 0.62 -18.84
C HIS A 81 0.91 1.69 -19.66
N GLY A 82 1.12 1.41 -20.96
CA GLY A 82 1.75 2.35 -21.89
C GLY A 82 3.23 2.62 -21.59
N GLY A 83 3.93 1.68 -20.94
CA GLY A 83 5.34 1.83 -20.58
C GLY A 83 5.57 2.77 -19.38
N CYS A 84 4.60 2.85 -18.46
CA CYS A 84 4.71 3.71 -17.28
C CYS A 84 5.94 3.37 -16.42
N GLN A 85 6.83 4.33 -16.20
CA GLN A 85 8.12 4.13 -15.52
C GLN A 85 8.08 4.41 -14.01
N THR A 86 6.90 4.61 -13.41
CA THR A 86 6.79 4.98 -11.97
C THR A 86 7.28 3.86 -11.04
N ALA A 87 7.28 2.61 -11.51
CA ALA A 87 7.74 1.45 -10.74
C ALA A 87 7.07 1.34 -9.35
N CYS A 88 5.73 1.45 -9.32
CA CYS A 88 4.95 1.40 -8.10
C CYS A 88 5.15 0.08 -7.35
N SER A 89 5.28 0.14 -6.02
CA SER A 89 5.15 -1.05 -5.18
C SER A 89 3.75 -1.62 -5.28
N LEU A 90 3.63 -2.91 -5.59
CA LEU A 90 2.34 -3.56 -5.74
C LEU A 90 1.69 -3.79 -4.37
N TYR A 91 0.41 -3.49 -4.26
CA TYR A 91 -0.43 -3.87 -3.12
C TYR A 91 -0.95 -5.28 -3.36
N TRP A 92 -0.81 -6.13 -2.35
CA TRP A 92 -1.29 -7.50 -2.37
C TRP A 92 -2.33 -7.68 -1.29
N LYS A 93 -3.59 -7.94 -1.68
CA LYS A 93 -4.61 -8.35 -0.73
C LYS A 93 -4.23 -9.70 -0.13
N GLU A 94 -4.46 -9.87 1.17
CA GLU A 94 -4.17 -11.14 1.84
C GLU A 94 -4.96 -12.32 1.24
N ALA A 95 -6.12 -12.06 0.61
CA ALA A 95 -6.89 -13.08 -0.10
C ALA A 95 -6.14 -13.68 -1.29
N TRP A 96 -5.21 -12.92 -1.89
CA TRP A 96 -4.36 -13.36 -3.01
C TRP A 96 -3.11 -14.12 -2.56
N LEU A 97 -2.93 -14.27 -1.26
CA LEU A 97 -1.76 -14.86 -0.67
C LEU A 97 -2.14 -16.08 0.16
N ARG A 98 -1.16 -16.95 0.35
CA ARG A 98 -1.20 -18.07 1.27
C ARG A 98 0.05 -18.02 2.13
N ARG A 99 -0.10 -18.17 3.45
CA ARG A 99 1.07 -18.35 4.32
C ARG A 99 1.65 -19.74 4.07
N VAL A 100 2.97 -19.83 3.95
CA VAL A 100 3.67 -21.09 3.69
C VAL A 100 4.80 -21.25 4.69
N ASP A 101 5.02 -22.50 5.10
CA ASP A 101 6.22 -22.85 5.86
C ASP A 101 7.40 -22.99 4.90
N PRO A 102 8.63 -22.61 5.31
CA PRO A 102 9.82 -22.74 4.46
C PRO A 102 10.05 -24.16 3.93
N ASP A 103 9.70 -25.16 4.73
CA ASP A 103 9.91 -26.58 4.43
C ASP A 103 8.77 -27.21 3.62
N GLU A 104 7.70 -26.46 3.35
CA GLU A 104 6.57 -26.96 2.57
C GLU A 104 7.03 -27.20 1.10
N PRO A 105 6.68 -28.33 0.46
CA PRO A 105 6.98 -28.55 -0.95
C PRO A 105 6.32 -27.47 -1.84
N GLN A 106 7.05 -26.91 -2.79
CA GLN A 106 6.47 -25.97 -3.76
C GLN A 106 5.76 -26.78 -4.85
N ALA A 107 4.45 -26.55 -5.00
CA ALA A 107 3.69 -27.12 -6.10
C ALA A 107 4.20 -26.55 -7.44
N ALA A 108 4.21 -27.38 -8.47
CA ALA A 108 4.54 -26.92 -9.81
C ALA A 108 3.49 -25.89 -10.27
N PRO A 109 3.89 -24.82 -10.97
CA PRO A 109 2.93 -23.87 -11.52
C PRO A 109 2.04 -24.59 -12.55
N GLU A 110 0.74 -24.65 -12.28
CA GLU A 110 -0.23 -25.11 -13.26
C GLU A 110 -0.52 -23.97 -14.24
N PRO A 111 -0.38 -24.21 -15.56
CA PRO A 111 -0.66 -23.19 -16.56
C PRO A 111 -2.17 -23.04 -16.72
N GLU A 112 -2.70 -21.87 -16.35
CA GLU A 112 -4.08 -21.49 -16.67
C GLU A 112 -4.12 -20.25 -17.57
N PRO A 113 -4.39 -20.39 -18.87
CA PRO A 113 -4.21 -19.30 -19.83
C PRO A 113 -5.27 -18.19 -19.78
N ALA A 114 -6.24 -18.25 -18.86
CA ALA A 114 -7.43 -17.40 -18.92
C ALA A 114 -7.30 -16.05 -18.18
N LEU A 115 -6.43 -15.94 -17.17
CA LEU A 115 -6.36 -14.74 -16.33
C LEU A 115 -5.80 -13.54 -17.12
N LEU A 116 -4.63 -13.69 -17.75
CA LEU A 116 -3.94 -12.57 -18.39
C LEU A 116 -4.77 -11.85 -19.48
N PRO A 117 -5.45 -12.54 -20.42
CA PRO A 117 -6.33 -11.88 -21.39
C PRO A 117 -7.46 -11.08 -20.74
N LEU A 118 -8.05 -11.59 -19.66
CA LEU A 118 -9.11 -10.89 -18.91
C LEU A 118 -8.55 -9.61 -18.28
N LEU A 119 -7.37 -9.67 -17.65
CA LEU A 119 -6.76 -8.50 -17.01
C LEU A 119 -6.40 -7.43 -18.04
N LEU A 120 -5.83 -7.82 -19.19
CA LEU A 120 -5.51 -6.89 -20.28
C LEU A 120 -6.76 -6.15 -20.76
N ALA A 121 -7.88 -6.87 -20.93
CA ALA A 121 -9.16 -6.28 -21.32
C ALA A 121 -9.76 -5.32 -20.29
N ARG A 122 -9.30 -5.35 -19.03
CA ARG A 122 -9.75 -4.47 -17.94
C ARG A 122 -8.74 -3.37 -17.58
N THR A 123 -7.55 -3.42 -18.17
CA THR A 123 -6.46 -2.47 -17.88
C THR A 123 -6.69 -1.10 -18.51
N ARG A 124 -7.40 -1.03 -19.64
CA ARG A 124 -7.65 0.23 -20.37
C ARG A 124 -9.09 0.70 -20.13
N LYS A 125 -9.25 1.97 -19.71
CA LYS A 125 -10.57 2.61 -19.54
C LYS A 125 -11.03 3.30 -20.82
N ASP A 126 -10.11 3.98 -21.50
CA ASP A 126 -10.32 4.64 -22.79
C ASP A 126 -9.00 4.76 -23.58
N ALA A 127 -8.93 5.63 -24.59
CA ALA A 127 -7.74 5.78 -25.42
C ALA A 127 -6.48 6.16 -24.63
N ASP A 128 -6.63 6.96 -23.57
CA ASP A 128 -5.52 7.60 -22.85
C ASP A 128 -5.46 7.24 -21.35
N HIS A 129 -6.54 6.67 -20.79
CA HIS A 129 -6.61 6.31 -19.38
C HIS A 129 -6.49 4.80 -19.14
N TYR A 130 -5.59 4.47 -18.22
CA TYR A 130 -5.42 3.12 -17.69
C TYR A 130 -6.02 2.99 -16.29
N SER A 131 -6.48 1.79 -15.96
CA SER A 131 -6.92 1.38 -14.63
C SER A 131 -5.79 0.60 -13.95
N CYS A 132 -5.14 1.21 -12.95
CA CYS A 132 -4.08 0.57 -12.18
C CYS A 132 -4.29 0.76 -10.68
N GLN A 133 -3.51 0.06 -9.84
CA GLN A 133 -3.65 0.19 -8.38
C GLN A 133 -3.45 1.63 -7.88
N ALA A 134 -2.59 2.41 -8.55
CA ALA A 134 -2.37 3.80 -8.19
C ALA A 134 -3.57 4.68 -8.57
N THR A 135 -4.19 4.48 -9.75
CA THR A 135 -5.36 5.30 -10.17
C THR A 135 -6.61 4.95 -9.36
N GLU A 136 -6.79 3.68 -9.00
CA GLU A 136 -7.94 3.23 -8.23
C GLU A 136 -7.75 3.35 -6.71
N LEU A 137 -6.62 3.89 -6.26
CA LEU A 137 -6.23 3.88 -4.84
C LEU A 137 -7.25 4.56 -3.92
N LEU A 138 -7.89 5.63 -4.37
CA LEU A 138 -8.93 6.33 -3.59
C LEU A 138 -10.21 5.50 -3.42
N ARG A 139 -10.51 4.63 -4.39
CA ARG A 139 -11.65 3.71 -4.32
C ARG A 139 -11.32 2.50 -3.44
N ALA A 140 -10.11 1.98 -3.56
CA ALA A 140 -9.63 0.86 -2.75
C ALA A 140 -9.37 1.25 -1.27
N ALA A 141 -9.05 2.53 -1.02
CA ALA A 141 -8.79 3.09 0.32
C ALA A 141 -9.63 4.36 0.59
N PRO A 142 -10.96 4.25 0.69
CA PRO A 142 -11.86 5.41 0.76
C PRO A 142 -11.77 6.14 2.10
N THR A 143 -11.37 5.44 3.18
CA THR A 143 -11.37 5.97 4.53
C THR A 143 -10.10 6.76 4.84
N CYS A 144 -10.24 8.04 5.15
CA CYS A 144 -9.15 8.85 5.68
C CYS A 144 -8.72 8.35 7.07
N LEU A 145 -7.43 8.39 7.34
CA LEU A 145 -6.83 7.95 8.60
C LEU A 145 -6.23 9.16 9.33
N PRO A 146 -6.95 9.75 10.29
CA PRO A 146 -6.48 10.94 11.01
C PRO A 146 -5.19 10.65 11.77
N PHE A 147 -4.26 11.61 11.82
CA PHE A 147 -3.03 11.48 12.60
C PHE A 147 -3.28 11.15 14.09
N ARG A 148 -4.41 11.59 14.65
CA ARG A 148 -4.79 11.30 16.05
C ARG A 148 -5.25 9.86 16.29
N ASP A 149 -5.53 9.08 15.24
CA ASP A 149 -5.95 7.68 15.39
C ASP A 149 -4.75 6.87 15.92
N LEU A 150 -4.78 6.57 17.23
CA LEU A 150 -3.71 5.84 17.90
C LEU A 150 -3.60 4.39 17.43
N GLY A 151 -4.70 3.82 16.91
CA GLY A 151 -4.74 2.45 16.40
C GLY A 151 -3.74 2.24 15.27
N GLN A 152 -3.52 3.24 14.41
CA GLN A 152 -2.56 3.13 13.31
C GLN A 152 -1.12 2.90 13.79
N TYR A 153 -0.74 3.48 14.94
CA TYR A 153 0.60 3.36 15.51
C TYR A 153 0.77 2.03 16.24
N VAL A 154 -0.28 1.57 16.91
CA VAL A 154 -0.31 0.21 17.49
C VAL A 154 -0.15 -0.83 16.37
N THR A 155 -0.87 -0.67 15.25
CA THR A 155 -0.75 -1.54 14.10
C THR A 155 0.66 -1.47 13.49
N ASP A 156 1.28 -0.28 13.40
CA ASP A 156 2.65 -0.16 12.92
C ASP A 156 3.65 -1.01 13.73
N VAL A 157 3.52 -1.00 15.06
CA VAL A 157 4.38 -1.81 15.93
C VAL A 157 4.05 -3.29 15.81
N ARG A 158 2.77 -3.65 15.92
CA ARG A 158 2.33 -5.06 15.90
C ARG A 158 2.64 -5.78 14.59
N SER A 159 2.54 -5.07 13.47
CA SER A 159 2.86 -5.61 12.15
C SER A 159 4.36 -5.72 11.87
N GLY A 160 5.21 -5.14 12.70
CA GLY A 160 6.65 -5.01 12.42
C GLY A 160 6.98 -3.89 11.42
N ASN A 161 6.01 -3.06 11.03
CA ASN A 161 6.25 -1.91 10.18
C ASN A 161 7.19 -0.87 10.82
N ALA A 162 7.12 -0.67 12.13
CA ALA A 162 8.01 0.25 12.82
C ALA A 162 8.29 -0.22 14.25
N GLY A 163 9.49 0.05 14.75
CA GLY A 163 9.79 -0.11 16.16
C GLY A 163 9.06 0.93 17.03
N VAL A 164 8.85 0.60 18.30
CA VAL A 164 8.19 1.48 19.28
C VAL A 164 8.86 2.85 19.34
N GLY A 165 10.21 2.90 19.38
CA GLY A 165 10.95 4.16 19.42
C GLY A 165 10.70 5.05 18.19
N SER A 166 10.62 4.46 17.00
CA SER A 166 10.33 5.19 15.75
C SER A 166 8.92 5.79 15.76
N VAL A 167 7.94 5.04 16.29
CA VAL A 167 6.57 5.50 16.44
C VAL A 167 6.47 6.65 17.43
N VAL A 168 7.08 6.52 18.62
CA VAL A 168 7.09 7.58 19.64
C VAL A 168 7.72 8.86 19.07
N ARG A 169 8.88 8.73 18.40
CA ARG A 169 9.54 9.87 17.75
C ARG A 169 8.62 10.55 16.73
N THR A 170 8.00 9.78 15.84
CA THR A 170 7.08 10.30 14.82
C THR A 170 5.89 11.03 15.45
N PHE A 171 5.34 10.47 16.52
CA PHE A 171 4.22 11.06 17.24
C PHE A 171 4.61 12.41 17.89
N LEU A 172 5.75 12.46 18.59
CA LEU A 172 6.28 13.69 19.19
C LEU A 172 6.57 14.78 18.14
N VAL A 173 7.13 14.40 17.00
CA VAL A 173 7.35 15.31 15.86
C VAL A 173 6.02 15.89 15.36
N GLY A 174 4.99 15.07 15.22
CA GLY A 174 3.66 15.54 14.81
C GLY A 174 2.99 16.44 15.85
N LEU A 175 3.13 16.14 17.14
CA LEU A 175 2.66 17.00 18.23
C LEU A 175 3.37 18.36 18.21
N PHE A 176 4.69 18.37 18.04
CA PHE A 176 5.47 19.59 17.91
C PHE A 176 4.99 20.44 16.72
N ASN A 177 4.82 19.82 15.54
CA ASN A 177 4.35 20.52 14.35
C ASN A 177 2.96 21.13 14.55
N ARG A 178 2.06 20.42 15.23
CA ARG A 178 0.73 20.95 15.51
C ARG A 178 0.76 22.08 16.54
N PHE A 179 1.61 21.97 17.55
CA PHE A 179 1.84 23.07 18.49
C PHE A 179 2.35 24.31 17.75
N GLN A 180 3.35 24.16 16.86
CA GLN A 180 3.87 25.26 16.04
C GLN A 180 2.77 25.92 15.19
N GLU A 181 1.90 25.13 14.55
CA GLU A 181 0.77 25.67 13.79
C GLU A 181 -0.22 26.43 14.66
N PHE A 182 -0.53 25.91 15.85
CA PHE A 182 -1.38 26.60 16.81
C PHE A 182 -0.73 27.90 17.30
N SER A 183 0.55 27.88 17.66
CA SER A 183 1.29 29.08 18.07
C SER A 183 1.31 30.14 16.97
N LYS A 184 1.47 29.77 15.70
CA LYS A 184 1.39 30.71 14.57
C LYS A 184 0.01 31.34 14.40
N LYS A 185 -1.05 30.61 14.75
CA LYS A 185 -2.44 31.10 14.65
C LYS A 185 -2.83 32.00 15.82
N VAL A 186 -2.31 31.76 17.02
CA VAL A 186 -2.79 32.40 18.26
C VAL A 186 -1.78 33.37 18.88
N LEU A 187 -0.49 33.09 18.80
CA LEU A 187 0.54 33.84 19.51
C LEU A 187 1.21 34.89 18.61
N PRO A 188 1.66 36.03 19.17
CA PRO A 188 2.48 36.99 18.44
C PRO A 188 3.83 36.39 18.03
N ARG A 189 4.40 36.88 16.93
CA ARG A 189 5.67 36.36 16.32
C ARG A 189 6.82 36.17 17.30
N ARG A 190 6.93 37.03 18.32
CA ARG A 190 7.97 36.97 19.36
C ARG A 190 7.91 35.71 20.24
N LEU A 191 6.74 35.07 20.32
CA LEU A 191 6.53 33.84 21.09
C LEU A 191 6.56 32.58 20.21
N TRP A 192 6.83 32.73 18.91
CA TRP A 192 6.96 31.58 18.01
C TRP A 192 8.27 30.87 18.31
N PHE A 193 8.16 29.65 18.84
CA PHE A 193 9.32 28.80 19.02
C PHE A 193 9.96 28.52 17.65
N ARG A 194 11.29 28.68 17.53
CA ARG A 194 12.04 28.46 16.27
C ARG A 194 11.39 29.10 15.04
N ARG A 195 10.93 30.36 15.17
CA ARG A 195 10.27 31.12 14.07
C ARG A 195 8.99 30.48 13.52
N GLY A 196 8.40 29.52 14.23
CA GLY A 196 7.23 28.79 13.75
C GLY A 196 7.54 27.71 12.69
N LEU A 197 8.81 27.35 12.53
CA LEU A 197 9.22 26.30 11.59
C LEU A 197 8.74 24.92 12.07
N ARG A 198 8.33 24.08 11.13
CA ARG A 198 8.06 22.66 11.41
C ARG A 198 9.37 21.96 11.79
N TRP A 199 9.25 20.85 12.51
CA TRP A 199 10.35 19.97 12.87
C TRP A 199 11.21 19.63 11.65
N GLY A 200 12.53 19.68 11.83
CA GLY A 200 13.50 19.69 10.74
C GLY A 200 14.03 21.11 10.46
N PHE A 201 13.30 22.14 10.89
CA PHE A 201 13.71 23.55 10.88
C PHE A 201 14.25 24.04 9.53
N VAL A 202 13.75 23.45 8.45
CA VAL A 202 14.07 23.87 7.08
C VAL A 202 13.21 25.09 6.75
N GLU A 203 13.86 26.19 6.39
CA GLU A 203 13.19 27.34 5.79
C GLU A 203 12.87 27.00 4.33
N GLY A 204 11.60 27.18 3.96
CA GLY A 204 11.10 26.94 2.60
C GLY A 204 11.12 28.20 1.75
#